data_AF-A0A7C3QG24-F1
#
_entry.id   AF-A0A7C3QG24-F1
#
_cell.length_a   1.000
_cell.length_b   1.000
_cell.length_c   1.000
_cell.angle_alpha   90.00
_cell.angle_beta   90.00
_cell.angle_gamma   90.00
#
_symmetry.space_group_name_H-M   'P 1'
#
loop_
_entity.id
_entity.type
_entity.pdbx_description
1 polymer ?
#
loop_
_entity_poly.entity_id
_entity_poly.type
_entity_poly.pdbx_seq_one_letter_code
_entity_poly.pdbx_strand_id
1 'polypeptide(L)'
;MRRIQNLKNNQKNPDQSAPSAAFQGGRRMTKAKFPALITTLKSPYGPWQAAYSVDALRRAWASVRANKGGSGSDGETLAQFEGQLEQNLQSLREELINLRYQPHPVKQILVPKANANWRPLTLWAIRDRVAQRATYNFLEPVFDRQFLPCSFGFRNGRSTRDAAKAILQARHDGAYWALDADIQDCFGQMKSPIVLKQLSRWRVPKPLRELIRRWLHTRIGNAWRPEQTVAGTSQGSALSPLLCNLYLHSFDQAMQQRGLTLVRYADDFVILTRRKTAVKWAKMWAAANLKRVRLRMNPHKTRIVNFDEGFQFVGWFFIRDEMFSLK
;
A
#
# COMPACT_ATOMS: atom_id res chain seq x y z
N MET A 1 -10.64 91.89 -3.25
CA MET A 1 -9.77 91.02 -2.43
C MET A 1 -9.89 89.59 -2.96
N ARG A 2 -8.79 89.06 -3.50
CA ARG A 2 -8.67 87.90 -4.39
C ARG A 2 -8.47 86.58 -3.62
N ARG A 3 -8.96 85.48 -4.22
CA ARG A 3 -8.46 84.07 -4.29
C ARG A 3 -7.57 83.52 -3.17
N ILE A 4 -7.84 82.26 -2.77
CA ILE A 4 -6.92 81.08 -2.64
C ILE A 4 -7.75 79.96 -1.95
N GLN A 5 -8.19 78.86 -2.57
CA GLN A 5 -7.50 77.63 -3.03
C GLN A 5 -6.89 76.73 -1.94
N ASN A 6 -7.32 75.46 -1.97
CA ASN A 6 -6.59 74.23 -1.63
C ASN A 6 -6.04 74.03 -0.21
N LEU A 7 -6.44 72.92 0.43
CA LEU A 7 -5.58 71.76 0.67
C LEU A 7 -6.36 70.66 1.40
N LYS A 8 -6.74 69.62 0.64
CA LYS A 8 -7.12 68.30 1.16
C LYS A 8 -5.84 67.60 1.65
N ASN A 9 -5.83 67.19 2.90
CA ASN A 9 -4.89 66.30 3.59
C ASN A 9 -5.60 65.95 4.92
N ASN A 10 -5.56 64.77 5.54
CA ASN A 10 -4.68 63.63 5.43
C ASN A 10 -5.34 62.50 6.27
N GLN A 11 -5.89 61.44 5.66
CA GLN A 11 -5.97 60.14 6.34
C GLN A 11 -5.62 59.09 5.29
N LYS A 12 -4.32 58.76 5.31
CA LYS A 12 -3.69 57.72 4.50
C LYS A 12 -4.21 56.36 4.94
N ASN A 13 -4.77 55.62 3.98
CA ASN A 13 -4.68 54.18 3.91
C ASN A 13 -3.23 53.80 3.55
N PRO A 14 -2.58 52.91 4.30
CA PRO A 14 -1.52 52.09 3.75
C PRO A 14 -1.81 50.63 4.08
N ASP A 15 -2.34 49.89 3.10
CA ASP A 15 -1.94 48.50 2.91
C ASP A 15 -2.37 48.00 1.53
N GLN A 16 -1.62 48.48 0.53
CA GLN A 16 -1.31 47.70 -0.65
C GLN A 16 0.18 47.32 -0.57
N SER A 17 0.44 46.10 -0.11
CA SER A 17 1.61 45.34 -0.54
C SER A 17 1.32 43.85 -0.45
N ALA A 18 0.97 43.28 -1.61
CA ALA A 18 1.42 41.93 -1.94
C ALA A 18 2.96 41.92 -1.98
N PRO A 19 3.62 40.79 -1.69
CA PRO A 19 3.82 39.76 -2.70
C PRO A 19 3.37 38.37 -2.20
N SER A 20 2.67 37.60 -3.02
CA SER A 20 3.28 36.61 -3.93
C SER A 20 4.08 35.51 -3.22
N ALA A 21 3.38 34.40 -2.94
CA ALA A 21 3.92 33.07 -3.23
C ALA A 21 2.76 32.21 -3.74
N ALA A 22 2.46 32.38 -5.02
CA ALA A 22 1.64 31.44 -5.77
C ALA A 22 2.25 30.04 -5.58
N PHE A 23 1.48 29.11 -5.02
CA PHE A 23 1.81 27.69 -5.08
C PHE A 23 1.54 27.19 -6.52
N GLN A 24 2.27 27.75 -7.48
CA GLN A 24 2.42 27.19 -8.82
C GLN A 24 3.34 25.98 -8.69
N GLY A 25 2.71 24.83 -8.45
CA GLY A 25 3.43 23.58 -8.26
C GLY A 25 2.56 22.35 -8.52
N GLY A 26 1.46 22.51 -9.26
CA GLY A 26 0.75 21.38 -9.84
C GLY A 26 1.60 20.72 -10.94
N ARG A 27 2.74 20.13 -10.59
CA ARG A 27 3.42 19.17 -11.46
C ARG A 27 2.43 18.02 -11.68
N ARG A 28 1.70 18.07 -12.80
CA ARG A 28 1.19 16.87 -13.46
C ARG A 28 2.34 15.87 -13.40
N MET A 29 2.18 14.78 -12.64
CA MET A 29 3.17 13.71 -12.64
C MET A 29 3.35 13.28 -14.09
N THR A 30 4.49 13.64 -14.67
CA THR A 30 4.83 13.33 -16.05
C THR A 30 4.81 11.83 -16.21
N LYS A 31 4.11 11.37 -17.25
CA LYS A 31 3.88 9.98 -17.66
C LYS A 31 5.15 9.10 -17.83
N ALA A 32 6.35 9.58 -17.47
CA ALA A 32 7.65 9.03 -17.87
C ALA A 32 8.41 8.21 -16.81
N LYS A 33 7.97 8.13 -15.54
CA LYS A 33 8.83 7.55 -14.47
C LYS A 33 8.90 6.03 -14.43
N PHE A 34 7.80 5.32 -14.74
CA PHE A 34 7.76 3.86 -14.63
C PHE A 34 8.61 3.15 -15.70
N PRO A 35 8.52 3.51 -17.01
CA PRO A 35 9.34 2.85 -18.03
C PRO A 35 10.83 3.07 -17.79
N ALA A 36 11.23 4.32 -17.51
CA ALA A 36 12.63 4.72 -17.41
C ALA A 36 13.44 3.89 -16.39
N LEU A 37 12.89 3.63 -15.21
CA LEU A 37 13.55 2.88 -14.14
C LEU A 37 13.71 1.39 -14.42
N ILE A 38 12.75 0.80 -15.14
CA ILE A 38 12.80 -0.60 -15.53
C ILE A 38 13.68 -0.78 -16.77
N THR A 39 13.63 0.15 -17.72
CA THR A 39 14.44 0.12 -18.96
C THR A 39 15.94 0.27 -18.72
N THR A 40 16.36 0.87 -17.61
CA THR A 40 17.79 1.03 -17.27
C THR A 40 18.44 -0.23 -16.69
N LEU A 41 17.65 -1.26 -16.36
CA LEU A 41 18.19 -2.52 -15.85
C LEU A 41 18.80 -3.32 -16.99
N LYS A 42 20.14 -3.40 -17.01
CA LYS A 42 20.88 -4.23 -17.98
C LYS A 42 20.51 -5.70 -17.76
N SER A 43 19.93 -6.32 -18.78
CA SER A 43 19.62 -7.75 -18.82
C SER A 43 19.71 -8.23 -20.27
N PRO A 44 20.38 -9.37 -20.55
CA PRO A 44 20.52 -9.89 -21.90
C PRO A 44 19.19 -10.30 -22.55
N TYR A 45 18.11 -10.42 -21.77
CA TYR A 45 16.80 -10.82 -22.25
C TYR A 45 15.77 -9.68 -22.25
N GLY A 46 16.13 -8.49 -21.74
CA GLY A 46 15.24 -7.33 -21.62
C GLY A 46 14.90 -6.93 -20.18
N PRO A 47 14.18 -5.81 -19.99
CA PRO A 47 14.18 -5.05 -18.73
C PRO A 47 13.35 -5.69 -17.61
N TRP A 48 12.31 -6.48 -17.93
CA TRP A 48 11.54 -7.20 -16.90
C TRP A 48 12.19 -8.52 -16.52
N GLN A 49 12.94 -9.15 -17.43
CA GLN A 49 13.68 -10.39 -17.17
C GLN A 49 14.81 -10.18 -16.16
N ALA A 50 15.28 -8.95 -15.96
CA ALA A 50 16.19 -8.59 -14.88
C ALA A 50 15.65 -8.98 -13.49
N ALA A 51 14.31 -9.00 -13.32
CA ALA A 51 13.65 -9.48 -12.11
C ALA A 51 13.99 -10.95 -11.78
N TYR A 52 14.40 -11.72 -12.78
CA TYR A 52 14.65 -13.17 -12.69
C TYR A 52 16.06 -13.55 -13.12
N SER A 53 17.03 -12.63 -13.02
CA SER A 53 18.45 -13.01 -13.03
C SER A 53 18.74 -14.01 -11.90
N VAL A 54 19.74 -14.88 -12.08
CA VAL A 54 20.10 -15.87 -11.05
C VAL A 54 20.39 -15.17 -9.71
N ASP A 55 21.11 -14.04 -9.73
CA ASP A 55 21.37 -13.26 -8.52
C ASP A 55 20.11 -12.63 -7.91
N ALA A 56 19.15 -12.20 -8.72
CA ALA A 56 17.86 -11.72 -8.22
C ALA A 56 17.07 -12.85 -7.54
N LEU A 57 17.08 -14.05 -8.11
CA LEU A 57 16.45 -15.22 -7.52
C LEU A 57 17.18 -15.68 -6.25
N ARG A 58 18.53 -15.62 -6.19
CA ARG A 58 19.30 -15.90 -4.97
C ARG A 58 18.96 -14.93 -3.84
N ARG A 59 18.86 -13.62 -4.13
CA ARG A 59 18.41 -12.62 -3.14
C ARG A 59 16.97 -12.87 -2.67
N ALA A 60 16.08 -13.28 -3.59
CA ALA A 60 14.72 -13.66 -3.26
C ALA A 60 14.69 -14.91 -2.36
N TRP A 61 15.48 -15.93 -2.68
CA TRP A 61 15.66 -17.12 -1.87
C TRP A 61 16.14 -16.79 -0.45
N ALA A 62 17.18 -15.97 -0.30
CA ALA A 62 17.68 -15.58 1.02
C ALA A 62 16.58 -14.96 1.89
N SER A 63 15.71 -14.14 1.28
CA SER A 63 14.53 -13.59 1.96
C SER A 63 13.49 -14.66 2.31
N VAL A 64 13.23 -15.62 1.41
CA VAL A 64 12.29 -16.73 1.64
C VAL A 64 12.77 -17.63 2.78
N ARG A 65 14.06 -18.00 2.77
CA ARG A 65 14.72 -18.80 3.80
C ARG A 65 14.66 -18.13 5.18
N ALA A 66 14.99 -16.84 5.25
CA ALA A 66 14.95 -16.07 6.50
C ALA A 66 13.53 -15.99 7.10
N ASN A 67 12.50 -15.91 6.24
CA ASN A 67 11.10 -15.88 6.68
C ASN A 67 10.57 -17.25 7.16
N LYS A 68 11.34 -18.33 7.03
CA LYS A 68 10.95 -19.71 7.39
C LYS A 68 9.60 -20.10 6.75
N GLY A 69 8.78 -20.90 7.42
CA GLY A 69 7.46 -21.32 6.95
C GLY A 69 7.45 -22.71 6.30
N GLY A 70 6.29 -23.35 6.36
CA GLY A 70 6.10 -24.72 5.88
C GLY A 70 6.11 -24.87 4.36
N SER A 71 6.13 -26.12 3.93
CA SER A 71 6.05 -26.52 2.52
C SER A 71 4.69 -26.21 1.90
N GLY A 72 4.68 -26.10 0.57
CA GLY A 72 3.48 -25.87 -0.22
C GLY A 72 2.68 -27.16 -0.43
N SER A 73 1.90 -27.22 -1.50
CA SER A 73 1.17 -28.44 -1.86
C SER A 73 2.08 -29.60 -2.22
N ASP A 74 3.26 -29.29 -2.75
CA ASP A 74 4.32 -30.16 -3.24
C ASP A 74 5.13 -30.85 -2.13
N GLY A 75 5.01 -30.38 -0.88
CA GLY A 75 5.69 -31.00 0.26
C GLY A 75 7.19 -30.71 0.36
N GLU A 76 7.78 -30.03 -0.63
CA GLU A 76 9.19 -29.67 -0.63
C GLU A 76 9.54 -28.74 0.55
N THR A 77 10.53 -29.14 1.33
CA THR A 77 11.03 -28.38 2.48
C THR A 77 12.12 -27.39 2.09
N LEU A 78 12.37 -26.39 2.94
CA LEU A 78 13.45 -25.41 2.72
C LEU A 78 14.81 -26.08 2.57
N ALA A 79 15.08 -27.14 3.35
CA ALA A 79 16.35 -27.88 3.28
C ALA A 79 16.50 -28.65 1.96
N GLN A 80 15.42 -29.26 1.45
CA GLN A 80 15.44 -29.94 0.15
C GLN A 80 15.67 -28.95 -0.99
N PHE A 81 14.95 -27.82 -0.98
CA PHE A 81 15.15 -26.77 -1.99
C PHE A 81 16.57 -26.18 -1.94
N GLU A 82 17.12 -26.00 -0.74
CA GLU A 82 18.49 -25.50 -0.51
C GLU A 82 19.55 -26.50 -0.98
N GLY A 83 19.32 -27.82 -0.79
CA GLY A 83 20.25 -28.86 -1.22
C GLY A 83 20.48 -28.92 -2.74
N GLN A 84 19.52 -28.43 -3.52
CA GLN A 84 19.62 -28.32 -4.99
C GLN A 84 19.45 -26.87 -5.47
N LEU A 85 19.87 -25.89 -4.64
CA LEU A 85 19.53 -24.48 -4.83
C LEU A 85 19.83 -23.97 -6.24
N GLU A 86 21.05 -24.16 -6.73
CA GLU A 86 21.47 -23.60 -8.02
C GLU A 86 20.70 -24.20 -9.20
N GLN A 87 20.47 -25.51 -9.18
CA GLN A 87 19.67 -26.20 -10.18
C GLN A 87 18.19 -25.72 -10.13
N ASN A 88 17.63 -25.61 -8.93
CA ASN A 88 16.27 -25.12 -8.71
C ASN A 88 16.08 -23.67 -9.20
N LEU A 89 17.04 -22.79 -8.89
CA LEU A 89 16.98 -21.39 -9.33
C LEU A 89 17.16 -21.24 -10.84
N GLN A 90 18.05 -22.02 -11.45
CA GLN A 90 18.27 -21.99 -12.89
C GLN A 90 17.03 -22.49 -13.64
N SER A 91 16.44 -23.62 -13.21
CA SER A 91 15.20 -24.14 -13.79
C SER A 91 14.05 -23.14 -13.66
N LEU A 92 13.85 -22.59 -12.46
CA LEU A 92 12.82 -21.57 -12.20
C LEU A 92 13.02 -20.33 -13.08
N ARG A 93 14.26 -19.86 -13.24
CA ARG A 93 14.60 -18.74 -14.12
C ARG A 93 14.20 -19.01 -15.56
N GLU A 94 14.57 -20.18 -16.10
CA GLU A 94 14.27 -20.54 -17.47
C GLU A 94 12.76 -20.62 -17.73
N GLU A 95 12.00 -21.14 -16.78
CA GLU A 95 10.55 -21.14 -16.86
C GLU A 95 9.95 -19.72 -16.83
N LEU A 96 10.46 -18.83 -15.97
CA LEU A 96 9.97 -17.46 -15.83
C LEU A 96 10.31 -16.58 -17.04
N ILE A 97 11.54 -16.64 -17.55
CA ILE A 97 12.01 -15.85 -18.70
C ILE A 97 11.29 -16.30 -19.97
N ASN A 98 11.09 -17.60 -20.15
CA ASN A 98 10.41 -18.16 -21.32
C ASN A 98 8.87 -18.19 -21.17
N LEU A 99 8.30 -17.59 -20.12
CA LEU A 99 6.86 -17.51 -19.85
C LEU A 99 6.14 -18.87 -19.71
N ARG A 100 6.90 -19.94 -19.44
CA ARG A 100 6.42 -21.31 -19.24
C ARG A 100 6.05 -21.62 -17.78
N TYR A 101 6.51 -20.80 -16.84
CA TYR A 101 6.23 -20.97 -15.41
C TYR A 101 4.72 -21.05 -15.13
N GLN A 102 4.32 -22.03 -14.32
CA GLN A 102 2.98 -22.13 -13.76
C GLN A 102 3.08 -22.29 -12.23
N PRO A 103 2.31 -21.52 -11.45
CA PRO A 103 2.28 -21.70 -10.00
C PRO A 103 1.68 -23.06 -9.64
N HIS A 104 2.20 -23.67 -8.57
CA HIS A 104 1.59 -24.88 -8.04
C HIS A 104 0.25 -24.56 -7.34
N PRO A 105 -0.68 -25.52 -7.28
CA PRO A 105 -1.87 -25.38 -6.45
C PRO A 105 -1.48 -24.98 -5.01
N VAL A 106 -2.27 -24.10 -4.39
CA VAL A 106 -1.97 -23.67 -3.02
C VAL A 106 -2.82 -24.41 -1.99
N LYS A 107 -2.31 -24.52 -0.77
CA LYS A 107 -3.08 -25.00 0.39
C LYS A 107 -3.40 -23.83 1.31
N GLN A 108 -4.53 -23.88 2.01
CA GLN A 108 -4.90 -22.94 3.05
C GLN A 108 -4.99 -23.64 4.40
N ILE A 109 -4.32 -23.08 5.40
CA ILE A 109 -4.46 -23.48 6.81
C ILE A 109 -5.14 -22.36 7.58
N LEU A 110 -5.91 -22.70 8.61
CA LEU A 110 -6.45 -21.72 9.53
C LEU A 110 -5.43 -21.45 10.64
N VAL A 111 -5.09 -20.19 10.85
CA VAL A 111 -4.24 -19.76 11.97
C VAL A 111 -5.03 -18.84 12.89
N PRO A 112 -4.82 -18.94 14.23
CA PRO A 112 -5.54 -18.12 15.17
C PRO A 112 -5.12 -16.65 15.06
N LYS A 113 -6.09 -15.75 15.29
CA LYS A 113 -5.88 -14.33 15.55
C LYS A 113 -5.84 -14.11 17.06
N ALA A 114 -5.25 -12.99 17.47
CA ALA A 114 -5.21 -12.56 18.86
C ALA A 114 -6.59 -12.43 19.53
N ASN A 115 -7.67 -12.26 18.75
CA ASN A 115 -9.03 -12.09 19.22
C ASN A 115 -9.90 -13.36 19.08
N ALA A 116 -9.33 -14.55 19.26
CA ALA A 116 -10.00 -15.86 19.17
C ALA A 116 -10.65 -16.20 17.81
N ASN A 117 -10.52 -15.33 16.81
CA ASN A 117 -10.96 -15.58 15.44
C ASN A 117 -9.89 -16.34 14.64
N TRP A 118 -10.28 -16.96 13.53
CA TRP A 118 -9.35 -17.65 12.63
C TRP A 118 -9.12 -16.85 11.35
N ARG A 119 -7.94 -16.98 10.74
CA ARG A 119 -7.64 -16.45 9.41
C ARG A 119 -7.04 -17.52 8.50
N PRO A 120 -7.44 -17.59 7.22
CA PRO A 120 -6.78 -18.46 6.26
C PRO A 120 -5.40 -17.91 5.91
N LEU A 121 -4.37 -18.73 6.08
CA LEU A 121 -3.02 -18.50 5.59
C LEU A 121 -2.77 -19.41 4.39
N THR A 122 -2.36 -18.83 3.27
CA THR A 122 -2.06 -19.57 2.04
C THR A 122 -0.60 -20.01 2.03
N LEU A 123 -0.40 -21.31 1.89
CA LEU A 123 0.90 -21.97 1.78
C LEU A 123 1.23 -22.16 0.30
N TRP A 124 2.30 -21.51 -0.11
CA TRP A 124 2.85 -21.55 -1.47
C TRP A 124 4.04 -22.50 -1.53
N ALA A 125 4.21 -23.19 -2.65
CA ALA A 125 5.45 -23.92 -2.96
C ALA A 125 6.66 -22.99 -2.84
N ILE A 126 7.82 -23.54 -2.48
CA ILE A 126 9.02 -22.73 -2.22
C ILE A 126 9.42 -21.96 -3.47
N ARG A 127 9.42 -22.61 -4.64
CA ARG A 127 9.68 -21.95 -5.93
C ARG A 127 8.74 -20.78 -6.22
N ASP A 128 7.47 -20.89 -5.82
CA ASP A 128 6.47 -19.84 -6.02
C ASP A 128 6.73 -18.66 -5.09
N ARG A 129 7.12 -18.94 -3.84
CA ARG A 129 7.55 -17.91 -2.88
C ARG A 129 8.77 -17.16 -3.40
N VAL A 130 9.74 -17.87 -3.99
CA VAL A 130 10.94 -17.26 -4.60
C VAL A 130 10.55 -16.38 -5.79
N ALA A 131 9.72 -16.88 -6.72
CA ALA A 131 9.28 -16.11 -7.88
C ALA A 131 8.45 -14.87 -7.50
N GLN A 132 7.55 -15.00 -6.53
CA GLN A 132 6.77 -13.87 -5.99
C GLN A 132 7.67 -12.85 -5.30
N ARG A 133 8.64 -13.31 -4.49
CA ARG A 133 9.59 -12.42 -3.81
C ARG A 133 10.50 -11.70 -4.80
N ALA A 134 10.99 -12.37 -5.83
CA ALA A 134 11.78 -11.76 -6.89
C ALA A 134 10.99 -10.66 -7.62
N THR A 135 9.71 -10.94 -7.92
CA THR A 135 8.80 -9.96 -8.52
C THR A 135 8.52 -8.78 -7.60
N TYR A 136 8.35 -9.03 -6.29
CA TYR A 136 8.20 -7.97 -5.29
C TYR A 136 9.45 -7.08 -5.24
N ASN A 137 10.65 -7.67 -5.11
CA ASN A 137 11.92 -6.94 -5.04
C ASN A 137 12.15 -6.05 -6.27
N PHE A 138 11.66 -6.49 -7.42
CA PHE A 138 11.74 -5.73 -8.67
C PHE A 138 10.73 -4.57 -8.73
N LEU A 139 9.48 -4.79 -8.30
CA LEU A 139 8.41 -3.78 -8.42
C LEU A 139 8.41 -2.76 -7.28
N GLU A 140 8.74 -3.17 -6.06
CA GLU A 140 8.60 -2.35 -4.86
C GLU A 140 9.35 -1.01 -4.97
N PRO A 141 10.62 -0.94 -5.43
CA PRO A 141 11.34 0.34 -5.46
C PRO A 141 10.72 1.37 -6.42
N VAL A 142 10.08 0.89 -7.49
CA VAL A 142 9.40 1.74 -8.48
C VAL A 142 8.02 2.15 -7.98
N PHE A 143 7.36 1.26 -7.24
CA PHE A 143 6.04 1.53 -6.69
C PHE A 143 6.12 2.51 -5.52
N ASP A 144 7.09 2.33 -4.62
CA ASP A 144 7.25 3.14 -3.42
C ASP A 144 7.42 4.62 -3.74
N ARG A 145 8.19 4.93 -4.80
CA ARG A 145 8.38 6.30 -5.31
C ARG A 145 7.10 6.99 -5.80
N GLN A 146 6.05 6.21 -6.09
CA GLN A 146 4.76 6.72 -6.55
C GLN A 146 3.71 6.76 -5.43
N PHE A 147 3.87 5.96 -4.36
CA PHE A 147 2.96 5.97 -3.23
C PHE A 147 3.00 7.31 -2.50
N LEU A 148 1.82 7.77 -2.07
CA LEU A 148 1.67 9.06 -1.42
C LEU A 148 2.27 9.05 -0.01
N PRO A 149 2.74 10.19 0.52
CA PRO A 149 3.32 10.29 1.86
C PRO A 149 2.37 9.85 2.99
N CYS A 150 1.06 9.90 2.77
CA CYS A 150 0.04 9.45 3.72
C CYS A 150 -0.01 7.92 3.91
N SER A 151 0.62 7.14 3.03
CA SER A 151 0.65 5.67 3.12
C SER A 151 1.96 5.20 3.74
N PHE A 152 1.87 4.45 4.85
CA PHE A 152 3.03 4.00 5.63
C PHE A 152 3.18 2.47 5.67
N GLY A 153 2.06 1.74 5.71
CA GLY A 153 2.10 0.28 5.92
C GLY A 153 2.79 -0.47 4.79
N PHE A 154 3.62 -1.46 5.13
CA PHE A 154 4.31 -2.35 4.18
C PHE A 154 5.21 -1.64 3.16
N ARG A 155 5.80 -0.51 3.55
CA ARG A 155 6.73 0.26 2.72
C ARG A 155 8.10 0.27 3.36
N ASN A 156 9.15 0.07 2.56
CA ASN A 156 10.51 0.10 3.09
C ASN A 156 10.84 1.49 3.67
N GLY A 157 11.48 1.53 4.84
CA GLY A 157 11.81 2.78 5.52
C GLY A 157 10.62 3.56 6.10
N ARG A 158 9.42 2.97 6.17
CA ARG A 158 8.24 3.54 6.83
C ARG A 158 7.82 2.63 7.99
N SER A 159 7.58 3.22 9.15
CA SER A 159 7.22 2.49 10.38
C SER A 159 5.88 2.96 10.96
N THR A 160 5.36 2.20 11.93
CA THR A 160 4.20 2.65 12.72
C THR A 160 4.49 3.95 13.47
N ARG A 161 5.75 4.15 13.89
CA ARG A 161 6.21 5.39 14.52
C ARG A 161 6.14 6.59 13.58
N ASP A 162 6.47 6.41 12.30
CA ASP A 162 6.38 7.50 11.32
C ASP A 162 4.93 7.90 11.06
N ALA A 163 4.03 6.92 11.00
CA ALA A 163 2.59 7.17 10.92
C ALA A 163 2.09 7.92 12.17
N ALA A 164 2.55 7.52 13.36
CA ALA A 164 2.22 8.19 14.61
C ALA A 164 2.71 9.64 14.67
N LYS A 165 3.95 9.89 14.24
CA LYS A 165 4.50 11.25 14.11
C LYS A 165 3.68 12.11 13.15
N ALA A 166 3.20 11.56 12.03
CA ALA A 166 2.35 12.30 11.11
C ALA A 166 1.00 12.68 11.72
N ILE A 167 0.41 11.80 12.55
CA ILE A 167 -0.80 12.10 13.32
C ILE A 167 -0.54 13.22 14.33
N LEU A 168 0.55 13.12 15.09
CA LEU A 168 0.93 14.11 16.09
C LEU A 168 1.22 15.47 15.46
N GLN A 169 1.91 15.50 14.31
CA GLN A 169 2.13 16.75 13.58
C GLN A 169 0.80 17.40 13.16
N ALA A 170 -0.12 16.62 12.59
CA ALA A 170 -1.43 17.14 12.21
C ALA A 170 -2.25 17.62 13.41
N ARG A 171 -2.05 17.01 14.58
CA ARG A 171 -2.59 17.50 15.85
C ARG A 171 -2.04 18.89 16.19
N HIS A 172 -0.72 19.08 16.15
CA HIS A 172 -0.09 20.40 16.33
C HIS A 172 -0.53 21.44 15.29
N ASP A 173 -0.88 21.00 14.07
CA ASP A 173 -1.42 21.87 13.00
C ASP A 173 -2.94 22.19 13.18
N GLY A 174 -3.52 21.81 14.32
CA GLY A 174 -4.86 22.15 14.75
C GLY A 174 -5.93 21.10 14.43
N ALA A 175 -5.57 19.83 14.23
CA ALA A 175 -6.55 18.74 14.18
C ALA A 175 -6.99 18.33 15.59
N TYR A 176 -8.30 18.30 15.84
CA TYR A 176 -8.88 17.93 17.14
C TYR A 176 -9.72 16.64 17.06
N TRP A 177 -10.15 16.28 15.85
CA TRP A 177 -11.05 15.15 15.61
C TRP A 177 -10.43 14.19 14.61
N ALA A 178 -10.56 12.90 14.89
CA ALA A 178 -10.06 11.82 14.05
C ALA A 178 -11.19 10.86 13.68
N LEU A 179 -11.23 10.45 12.41
CA LEU A 179 -11.93 9.25 11.98
C LEU A 179 -10.93 8.11 12.09
N ASP A 180 -11.03 7.29 13.14
CA ASP A 180 -10.28 6.05 13.29
C ASP A 180 -11.06 4.92 12.61
N ALA A 181 -10.49 4.32 11.56
CA ALA A 181 -11.19 3.37 10.71
C ALA A 181 -10.29 2.23 10.21
N ASP A 182 -10.92 1.07 10.07
CA ASP A 182 -10.33 -0.17 9.53
C ASP A 182 -11.15 -0.59 8.30
N ILE A 183 -10.48 -1.10 7.26
CA ILE A 183 -11.16 -1.67 6.09
C ILE A 183 -11.49 -3.14 6.37
N GLN A 184 -12.78 -3.47 6.34
CA GLN A 184 -13.24 -4.82 6.63
C GLN A 184 -12.65 -5.83 5.64
N ASP A 185 -11.97 -6.86 6.14
CA ASP A 185 -11.41 -7.97 5.36
C ASP A 185 -10.76 -7.51 4.04
N CYS A 186 -9.86 -6.53 4.13
CA CYS A 186 -9.31 -5.84 2.97
C CYS A 186 -8.73 -6.82 1.94
N PHE A 187 -7.88 -7.75 2.39
CA PHE A 187 -7.25 -8.75 1.53
C PHE A 187 -8.23 -9.75 0.91
N GLY A 188 -9.29 -10.13 1.62
CA GLY A 188 -10.33 -11.03 1.11
C GLY A 188 -11.30 -10.37 0.13
N GLN A 189 -11.53 -9.05 0.27
CA GLN A 189 -12.47 -8.31 -0.57
C GLN A 189 -11.86 -7.70 -1.84
N MET A 190 -10.52 -7.53 -1.88
CA MET A 190 -9.82 -7.01 -3.06
C MET A 190 -10.13 -7.83 -4.32
N LYS A 191 -10.52 -7.14 -5.40
CA LYS A 191 -10.88 -7.78 -6.66
C LYS A 191 -9.69 -7.81 -7.62
N SER A 192 -9.28 -9.00 -8.05
CA SER A 192 -8.18 -9.20 -9.01
C SER A 192 -8.28 -8.33 -10.28
N PRO A 193 -9.47 -8.13 -10.91
CA PRO A 193 -9.59 -7.23 -12.06
C PRO A 193 -9.19 -5.77 -11.77
N ILE A 194 -9.44 -5.27 -10.55
CA ILE A 194 -9.06 -3.90 -10.15
C ILE A 194 -7.55 -3.82 -9.95
N VAL A 195 -6.94 -4.82 -9.30
CA VAL A 195 -5.48 -4.93 -9.16
C VAL A 195 -4.81 -4.92 -10.54
N LEU A 196 -5.24 -5.79 -11.45
CA LEU A 196 -4.67 -5.91 -12.79
C LEU A 196 -4.85 -4.62 -13.62
N LYS A 197 -6.00 -3.94 -13.48
CA LYS A 197 -6.24 -2.62 -14.11
C LYS A 197 -5.28 -1.57 -13.57
N GLN A 198 -5.00 -1.54 -12.28
CA GLN A 198 -4.03 -0.60 -11.71
C GLN A 198 -2.59 -0.91 -12.13
N LEU A 199 -2.18 -2.18 -12.13
CA LEU A 199 -0.87 -2.60 -12.66
C LEU A 199 -0.70 -2.13 -14.12
N SER A 200 -1.76 -2.25 -14.93
CA SER A 200 -1.77 -1.73 -16.31
C SER A 200 -1.61 -0.22 -16.35
N ARG A 201 -2.33 0.53 -15.50
CA ARG A 201 -2.23 2.00 -15.41
C ARG A 201 -0.84 2.46 -14.96
N TRP A 202 -0.22 1.70 -14.07
CA TRP A 202 1.15 1.91 -13.60
C TRP A 202 2.19 1.41 -14.60
N ARG A 203 1.78 0.97 -15.80
CA ARG A 203 2.66 0.55 -16.90
C ARG A 203 3.54 -0.65 -16.58
N VAL A 204 3.13 -1.50 -15.63
CA VAL A 204 3.81 -2.76 -15.35
C VAL A 204 3.88 -3.60 -16.64
N PRO A 205 5.06 -4.17 -16.99
CA PRO A 205 5.23 -4.96 -18.20
C PRO A 205 4.19 -6.08 -18.30
N LYS A 206 3.66 -6.32 -19.50
CA LYS A 206 2.62 -7.33 -19.74
C LYS A 206 3.01 -8.72 -19.19
N PRO A 207 4.25 -9.22 -19.35
CA PRO A 207 4.69 -10.48 -18.75
C PRO A 207 4.52 -10.55 -17.23
N LEU A 208 4.92 -9.49 -16.51
CA LEU A 208 4.77 -9.44 -15.05
C LEU A 208 3.30 -9.35 -14.62
N ARG A 209 2.47 -8.59 -15.35
CA ARG A 209 1.02 -8.53 -15.08
C ARG A 209 0.36 -9.89 -15.27
N GLU A 210 0.79 -10.62 -16.29
CA GLU A 210 0.31 -11.96 -16.59
C GLU A 210 0.71 -12.95 -15.49
N LEU A 211 1.96 -12.87 -15.01
CA LEU A 211 2.43 -13.68 -13.90
C LEU A 211 1.67 -13.39 -12.60
N ILE A 212 1.44 -12.11 -12.28
CA ILE A 212 0.62 -11.70 -11.14
C ILE A 212 -0.82 -12.22 -11.28
N ARG A 213 -1.39 -12.17 -12.48
CA ARG A 213 -2.71 -12.75 -12.77
C ARG A 213 -2.74 -14.25 -12.46
N ARG A 214 -1.71 -15.01 -12.85
CA ARG A 214 -1.60 -16.45 -12.56
C ARG A 214 -1.59 -16.70 -11.06
N TRP A 215 -0.82 -15.95 -10.27
CA TRP A 215 -0.82 -16.08 -8.81
C TRP A 215 -2.18 -15.74 -8.19
N LEU A 216 -2.80 -14.62 -8.59
CA LEU A 216 -4.11 -14.23 -8.06
C LEU A 216 -5.21 -15.26 -8.37
N HIS A 217 -5.09 -16.02 -9.46
CA HIS A 217 -6.05 -17.03 -9.87
C HIS A 217 -5.59 -18.47 -9.60
N THR A 218 -4.51 -18.66 -8.83
CA THR A 218 -4.03 -20.00 -8.48
C THR A 218 -5.08 -20.71 -7.62
N ARG A 219 -5.43 -21.95 -8.00
CA ARG A 219 -6.45 -22.74 -7.32
C ARG A 219 -6.02 -23.10 -5.89
N ILE A 220 -6.94 -22.98 -4.95
CA ILE A 220 -6.79 -23.50 -3.60
C ILE A 220 -7.26 -24.96 -3.60
N GLY A 221 -6.35 -25.89 -3.32
CA GLY A 221 -6.63 -27.33 -3.36
C GLY A 221 -7.58 -27.81 -2.26
N ASN A 222 -7.52 -27.19 -1.08
CA ASN A 222 -8.34 -27.51 0.09
C ASN A 222 -9.25 -26.34 0.49
N ALA A 223 -9.94 -25.74 -0.49
CA ALA A 223 -10.80 -24.59 -0.26
C ALA A 223 -11.91 -24.93 0.77
N TRP A 224 -11.90 -24.24 1.90
CA TRP A 224 -12.89 -24.42 2.98
C TRP A 224 -14.22 -23.72 2.69
N ARG A 225 -14.24 -22.77 1.74
CA ARG A 225 -15.41 -21.99 1.36
C ARG A 225 -15.66 -22.15 -0.15
N PRO A 226 -16.88 -22.48 -0.58
CA PRO A 226 -17.23 -22.60 -2.01
C PRO A 226 -16.92 -21.33 -2.82
N GLU A 227 -17.05 -20.17 -2.18
CA GLU A 227 -16.81 -18.85 -2.75
C GLU A 227 -15.31 -18.51 -2.95
N GLN A 228 -14.40 -19.25 -2.30
CA GLN A 228 -12.97 -18.95 -2.24
C GLN A 228 -12.13 -20.11 -2.82
N THR A 229 -12.28 -20.31 -4.13
CA THR A 229 -11.59 -21.38 -4.87
C THR A 229 -10.21 -20.99 -5.39
N VAL A 230 -9.86 -19.71 -5.33
CA VAL A 230 -8.58 -19.16 -5.80
C VAL A 230 -7.89 -18.32 -4.73
N ALA A 231 -6.56 -18.23 -4.82
CA ALA A 231 -5.73 -17.55 -3.83
C ALA A 231 -6.09 -16.07 -3.66
N GLY A 232 -6.35 -15.34 -4.75
CA GLY A 232 -6.52 -13.89 -4.71
C GLY A 232 -5.29 -13.20 -4.10
N THR A 233 -5.51 -12.08 -3.42
CA THR A 233 -4.49 -11.39 -2.61
C THR A 233 -4.37 -12.04 -1.22
N SER A 234 -4.16 -13.35 -1.18
CA SER A 234 -4.15 -14.09 0.08
C SER A 234 -3.01 -13.69 1.01
N GLN A 235 -3.23 -13.90 2.30
CA GLN A 235 -2.17 -13.85 3.30
C GLN A 235 -1.18 -14.99 3.05
N GLY A 236 0.13 -14.68 3.12
CA GLY A 236 1.21 -15.64 2.85
C GLY A 236 1.96 -15.37 1.53
N SER A 237 1.39 -14.58 0.62
CA SER A 237 2.12 -14.10 -0.56
C SER A 237 3.02 -12.91 -0.22
N ALA A 238 4.24 -12.92 -0.76
CA ALA A 238 5.16 -11.79 -0.66
C ALA A 238 4.66 -10.52 -1.40
N LEU A 239 3.74 -10.69 -2.36
CA LEU A 239 3.22 -9.59 -3.18
C LEU A 239 1.99 -8.93 -2.58
N SER A 240 1.19 -9.66 -1.80
CA SER A 240 -0.08 -9.17 -1.26
C SER A 240 0.02 -7.79 -0.59
N PRO A 241 1.03 -7.51 0.26
CA PRO A 241 1.18 -6.18 0.86
C PRO A 241 1.37 -5.05 -0.16
N LEU A 242 2.19 -5.28 -1.19
CA LEU A 242 2.44 -4.32 -2.27
C LEU A 242 1.17 -4.09 -3.11
N LEU A 243 0.45 -5.16 -3.43
CA LEU A 243 -0.79 -5.10 -4.19
C LEU A 243 -1.91 -4.41 -3.40
N CYS A 244 -1.94 -4.54 -2.07
CA CYS A 244 -2.85 -3.82 -1.20
C CYS A 244 -2.62 -2.31 -1.28
N ASN A 245 -1.36 -1.87 -1.17
CA ASN A 245 -1.02 -0.44 -1.32
C ASN A 245 -1.33 0.09 -2.73
N LEU A 246 -1.08 -0.70 -3.77
CA LEU A 246 -1.50 -0.35 -5.13
C LEU A 246 -3.02 -0.17 -5.22
N TYR A 247 -3.77 -1.12 -4.66
CA TYR A 247 -5.23 -1.11 -4.61
C TYR A 247 -5.78 0.17 -3.98
N LEU A 248 -5.26 0.50 -2.80
CA LEU A 248 -5.69 1.63 -1.99
C LEU A 248 -5.11 2.96 -2.45
N HIS A 249 -4.16 2.99 -3.39
CA HIS A 249 -3.58 4.23 -3.87
C HIS A 249 -4.62 5.20 -4.45
N SER A 250 -5.63 4.68 -5.16
CA SER A 250 -6.70 5.54 -5.69
C SER A 250 -7.59 6.14 -4.60
N PHE A 251 -7.72 5.46 -3.46
CA PHE A 251 -8.38 5.99 -2.27
C PHE A 251 -7.53 7.10 -1.64
N ASP A 252 -6.21 6.88 -1.49
CA ASP A 252 -5.28 7.88 -0.98
C ASP A 252 -5.32 9.18 -1.82
N GLN A 253 -5.30 9.03 -3.15
CA GLN A 253 -5.40 10.16 -4.08
C GLN A 253 -6.71 10.92 -3.91
N ALA A 254 -7.83 10.22 -3.76
CA ALA A 254 -9.13 10.85 -3.60
C ALA A 254 -9.27 11.62 -2.27
N MET A 255 -8.62 11.15 -1.20
CA MET A 255 -8.58 11.87 0.07
C MET A 255 -7.69 13.11 -0.04
N GLN A 256 -6.50 12.97 -0.61
CA GLN A 256 -5.57 14.09 -0.79
C GLN A 256 -6.14 15.18 -1.70
N GLN A 257 -6.77 14.81 -2.83
CA GLN A 257 -7.44 15.75 -3.73
C GLN A 257 -8.59 16.51 -3.06
N ARG A 258 -9.21 15.93 -2.03
CA ARG A 258 -10.26 16.58 -1.24
C ARG A 258 -9.69 17.51 -0.15
N GLY A 259 -8.37 17.56 0.01
CA GLY A 259 -7.70 18.32 1.08
C GLY A 259 -7.82 17.66 2.45
N LEU A 260 -8.08 16.35 2.52
CA LEU A 260 -8.18 15.62 3.78
C LEU A 260 -6.80 15.16 4.24
N THR A 261 -6.50 15.36 5.52
CA THR A 261 -5.29 14.86 6.17
C THR A 261 -5.47 13.38 6.50
N LEU A 262 -5.00 12.51 5.60
CA LEU A 262 -5.03 11.06 5.74
C LEU A 262 -3.69 10.54 6.30
N VAL A 263 -3.76 9.59 7.22
CA VAL A 263 -2.65 8.70 7.60
C VAL A 263 -3.15 7.26 7.47
N ARG A 264 -2.51 6.44 6.63
CA ARG A 264 -2.92 5.05 6.37
C ARG A 264 -1.77 4.09 6.60
N TYR A 265 -2.04 3.02 7.34
CA TYR A 265 -1.15 1.90 7.54
C TYR A 265 -1.87 0.61 7.13
N ALA A 266 -1.57 0.11 5.93
CA ALA A 266 -2.31 -1.01 5.33
C ALA A 266 -3.81 -0.69 5.21
N ASP A 267 -4.65 -1.47 5.89
CA ASP A 267 -6.11 -1.37 6.00
C ASP A 267 -6.59 -0.46 7.15
N ASP A 268 -5.74 -0.15 8.12
CA ASP A 268 -6.01 0.85 9.16
C ASP A 268 -5.72 2.26 8.62
N PHE A 269 -6.61 3.22 8.87
CA PHE A 269 -6.40 4.61 8.52
C PHE A 269 -7.08 5.58 9.47
N VAL A 270 -6.50 6.78 9.55
CA VAL A 270 -7.04 7.92 10.28
C VAL A 270 -7.23 9.09 9.33
N ILE A 271 -8.38 9.76 9.39
CA ILE A 271 -8.59 11.07 8.76
C ILE A 271 -8.72 12.14 9.85
N LEU A 272 -7.83 13.12 9.82
CA LEU A 272 -7.68 14.14 10.84
C LEU A 272 -8.35 15.45 10.39
N THR A 273 -9.13 16.07 11.27
CA THR A 273 -9.86 17.29 10.96
C THR A 273 -9.92 18.24 12.17
N ARG A 274 -10.18 19.52 11.91
CA ARG A 274 -10.32 20.53 12.98
C ARG A 274 -11.63 20.43 13.75
N ARG A 275 -12.73 20.01 13.09
CA ARG A 275 -14.10 20.09 13.63
C ARG A 275 -14.83 18.74 13.55
N LYS A 276 -15.66 18.44 14.56
CA LYS A 276 -16.51 17.23 14.58
C LYS A 276 -17.44 17.10 13.37
N THR A 277 -17.91 18.21 12.83
CA THR A 277 -18.75 18.21 11.63
C THR A 277 -17.95 17.79 10.39
N ALA A 278 -16.72 18.27 10.26
CA ALA A 278 -15.84 17.92 9.14
C ALA A 278 -15.48 16.43 9.11
N VAL A 279 -15.22 15.81 10.27
CA VAL A 279 -14.92 14.37 10.32
C VAL A 279 -16.12 13.49 9.92
N LYS A 280 -17.36 13.91 10.21
CA LYS A 280 -18.57 13.22 9.73
C LYS A 280 -18.64 13.23 8.20
N TRP A 281 -18.38 14.38 7.57
CA TRP A 281 -18.30 14.49 6.11
C TRP A 281 -17.15 13.67 5.52
N ALA A 282 -15.98 13.70 6.16
CA ALA A 282 -14.84 12.89 5.76
C ALA A 282 -15.17 11.39 5.78
N LYS A 283 -15.89 10.91 6.80
CA LYS A 283 -16.38 9.53 6.89
C LYS A 283 -17.27 9.16 5.70
N MET A 284 -18.23 10.01 5.34
CA MET A 284 -19.10 9.77 4.18
C MET A 284 -18.29 9.72 2.87
N TRP A 285 -17.35 10.64 2.71
CA TRP A 285 -16.48 10.70 1.52
C TRP A 285 -15.56 9.47 1.42
N ALA A 286 -14.96 9.05 2.53
CA ALA A 286 -14.14 7.85 2.61
C ALA A 286 -14.96 6.60 2.27
N ALA A 287 -16.16 6.46 2.83
CA ALA A 287 -17.07 5.37 2.53
C ALA A 287 -17.41 5.28 1.04
N ALA A 288 -17.75 6.42 0.42
CA ALA A 288 -18.10 6.48 -1.00
C ALA A 288 -16.91 6.07 -1.89
N ASN A 289 -15.69 6.52 -1.57
CA ASN A 289 -14.50 6.18 -2.35
C ASN A 289 -14.07 4.71 -2.17
N LEU A 290 -14.16 4.15 -0.96
CA LEU A 290 -13.93 2.72 -0.74
C LEU A 290 -14.94 1.87 -1.53
N LYS A 291 -16.21 2.27 -1.56
CA LYS A 291 -17.25 1.57 -2.34
C LYS A 291 -16.92 1.50 -3.83
N ARG A 292 -16.30 2.55 -4.41
CA ARG A 292 -15.86 2.57 -5.82
C ARG A 292 -14.81 1.52 -6.14
N VAL A 293 -13.99 1.16 -5.16
CA VAL A 293 -13.01 0.06 -5.26
C VAL A 293 -13.52 -1.23 -4.61
N ARG A 294 -14.84 -1.37 -4.41
CA ARG A 294 -15.48 -2.57 -3.85
C ARG A 294 -15.01 -2.96 -2.44
N LEU A 295 -14.59 -1.96 -1.66
CA LEU A 295 -14.24 -2.11 -0.24
C LEU A 295 -15.23 -1.35 0.64
N ARG A 296 -15.21 -1.63 1.94
CA ARG A 296 -16.05 -0.97 2.94
C ARG A 296 -15.32 -0.84 4.27
N MET A 297 -15.64 0.21 5.02
CA MET A 297 -15.15 0.37 6.39
C MET A 297 -15.81 -0.66 7.30
N ASN A 298 -15.07 -1.11 8.31
CA ASN A 298 -15.54 -2.01 9.34
C ASN A 298 -16.39 -1.25 10.37
N PRO A 299 -17.71 -1.50 10.46
CA PRO A 299 -18.59 -0.70 11.31
C PRO A 299 -18.24 -0.81 12.80
N HIS A 300 -17.70 -1.94 13.25
CA HIS A 300 -17.35 -2.17 14.66
C HIS A 300 -16.01 -1.56 15.06
N LYS A 301 -15.14 -1.27 14.09
CA LYS A 301 -13.83 -0.65 14.31
C LYS A 301 -13.75 0.81 13.83
N THR A 302 -14.85 1.34 13.29
CA THR A 302 -14.90 2.72 12.78
C THR A 302 -15.52 3.65 13.80
N ARG A 303 -14.75 4.62 14.29
CA ARG A 303 -15.21 5.58 15.30
C ARG A 303 -14.71 6.99 14.99
N ILE A 304 -15.48 7.97 15.47
CA ILE A 304 -15.08 9.37 15.50
C ILE A 304 -14.62 9.64 16.93
N VAL A 305 -13.37 10.07 17.08
CA VAL A 305 -12.73 10.29 18.38
C VAL A 305 -12.19 11.71 18.46
N ASN A 306 -12.08 12.22 19.70
CA ASN A 306 -11.40 13.46 19.99
C ASN A 306 -10.02 13.17 20.60
N PHE A 307 -9.02 13.99 20.28
CA PHE A 307 -7.69 13.85 20.90
C PHE A 307 -7.74 13.99 22.43
N ASP A 308 -8.63 14.79 22.99
CA ASP A 308 -8.74 15.00 24.44
C ASP A 308 -9.27 13.75 25.17
N GLU A 309 -10.05 12.92 24.47
CA GLU A 309 -10.55 11.62 24.97
C GLU A 309 -9.53 10.48 24.76
N GLY A 310 -8.62 10.69 23.80
CA GLY A 310 -7.57 9.78 23.41
C GLY A 310 -8.03 8.63 22.51
N PHE A 311 -7.11 8.11 21.70
CA PHE A 311 -7.36 6.97 20.81
C PHE A 311 -6.08 6.21 20.46
N GLN A 312 -6.23 4.99 19.95
CA GLN A 312 -5.13 4.14 19.55
C GLN A 312 -5.04 4.02 18.02
N PHE A 313 -3.82 4.03 17.50
CA PHE A 313 -3.54 3.72 16.09
C PHE A 313 -2.22 2.96 15.96
N VAL A 314 -2.25 1.79 15.34
CA VAL A 314 -1.09 0.92 15.02
C VAL A 314 -0.05 0.76 16.15
N GLY A 315 -0.53 0.56 17.39
CA GLY A 315 0.32 0.33 18.56
C GLY A 315 0.81 1.61 19.25
N TRP A 316 0.22 2.76 18.91
CA TRP A 316 0.46 4.04 19.57
C TRP A 316 -0.85 4.57 20.15
N PHE A 317 -0.78 5.21 21.31
CA PHE A 317 -1.88 5.91 21.95
C PHE A 317 -1.65 7.42 21.87
N PHE A 318 -2.69 8.18 21.54
CA PHE A 318 -2.68 9.63 21.44
C PHE A 318 -3.65 10.18 22.47
N ILE A 319 -3.25 11.21 23.19
CA ILE A 319 -4.14 11.96 24.09
C ILE A 319 -3.65 13.41 24.18
N ARG A 320 -4.58 14.37 24.05
CA ARG A 320 -4.27 15.80 23.96
C ARG A 320 -3.20 16.06 22.88
N ASP A 321 -2.02 16.52 23.27
CA ASP A 321 -0.89 16.84 22.39
C ASP A 321 0.28 15.84 22.55
N GLU A 322 0.01 14.67 23.11
CA GLU A 322 1.01 13.65 23.43
C GLU A 322 0.75 12.33 22.69
N MET A 323 1.81 11.55 22.50
CA MET A 323 1.72 10.18 22.00
C MET A 323 2.61 9.22 22.81
N PHE A 324 2.12 8.00 23.01
CA PHE A 324 2.77 6.95 23.79
C PHE A 324 2.86 5.65 22.99
N SER A 325 3.96 4.92 23.15
CA SER A 325 4.10 3.56 22.61
C SER A 325 3.34 2.59 23.50
N LEU A 326 2.55 1.69 22.92
CA LEU A 326 1.85 0.60 23.64
C LEU A 326 2.62 -0.73 23.61
N LYS A 327 3.88 -0.69 23.20
CA LYS A 327 4.80 -1.82 23.18
C LYS A 327 5.72 -1.82 24.37
#